data_AF-A0A0M9G6M2-F1
#
_entry.id   AF-A0A0M9G6M2-F1
#
_cell.length_a   1.000
_cell.length_b   1.000
_cell.length_c   1.000
_cell.angle_alpha   90.00
_cell.angle_beta   90.00
_cell.angle_gamma   90.00
#
_symmetry.space_group_name_H-M   'P 1'
#
loop_
_entity.id
_entity.type
_entity.pdbx_description
1 polymer ?
#
loop_
_entity_poly.entity_id
_entity_poly.type
_entity_poly.pdbx_seq_one_letter_code
_entity_poly.pdbx_strand_id
1 'polypeptide(L)'
;MLPPKDVYSAVIHNHTGKEVTVHLTYTNSMVNKLIRHTLVIPPGGQAAAEQRTFKEGATEFTTVITSVQVEGVTTKLMAPFPHVDSPTKDYPINIVEKNGAIEVQGKSV
;
A
#
# COMPACT_ATOMS: atom_id res chain seq x y z
N MET A 1 -20.30 -12.18 -11.30
CA MET A 1 -19.42 -11.03 -10.98
C MET A 1 -18.45 -11.51 -9.92
N LEU A 2 -17.14 -11.49 -10.18
CA LEU A 2 -16.15 -11.80 -9.13
C LEU A 2 -16.07 -10.60 -8.16
N PRO A 3 -15.85 -10.83 -6.86
CA PRO A 3 -15.62 -9.76 -5.92
C PRO A 3 -14.38 -8.94 -6.32
N PRO A 4 -14.39 -7.61 -6.09
CA PRO A 4 -13.23 -6.79 -6.39
C PRO A 4 -12.05 -7.18 -5.50
N LYS A 5 -10.84 -7.13 -6.05
CA LYS A 5 -9.59 -7.48 -5.36
C LYS A 5 -8.89 -6.23 -4.83
N ASP A 6 -9.68 -5.38 -4.18
CA ASP A 6 -9.27 -4.04 -3.78
C ASP A 6 -8.67 -4.03 -2.36
N VAL A 7 -7.62 -3.24 -2.18
CA VAL A 7 -7.02 -2.95 -0.87
C VAL A 7 -7.35 -1.52 -0.48
N TYR A 8 -8.03 -1.35 0.66
CA TYR A 8 -8.47 -0.03 1.14
C TYR A 8 -7.52 0.59 2.17
N SER A 9 -6.91 -0.24 3.02
CA SER A 9 -5.86 0.14 3.97
C SER A 9 -4.77 -0.92 4.03
N ALA A 10 -3.58 -0.55 4.48
CA ALA A 10 -2.44 -1.46 4.61
C ALA A 10 -1.66 -1.20 5.90
N VAL A 11 -1.05 -2.23 6.45
CA VAL A 11 -0.08 -2.13 7.56
C VAL A 11 1.28 -2.49 7.01
N ILE A 12 2.21 -1.54 7.06
CA ILE A 12 3.55 -1.70 6.49
C ILE A 12 4.54 -1.89 7.63
N HIS A 13 5.23 -3.03 7.61
CA HIS A 13 6.27 -3.38 8.57
C HIS A 13 7.65 -3.21 7.93
N ASN A 14 8.52 -2.45 8.58
CA ASN A 14 9.91 -2.30 8.19
C ASN A 14 10.78 -3.27 8.99
N HIS A 15 11.18 -4.37 8.37
CA HIS A 15 12.09 -5.36 8.98
C HIS A 15 13.56 -5.06 8.70
N THR A 16 13.88 -3.92 8.09
CA THR A 16 15.27 -3.53 7.78
C THR A 16 15.94 -2.85 8.97
N GLY A 17 17.27 -2.80 8.95
CA GLY A 17 18.08 -2.10 9.96
C GLY A 17 18.14 -0.58 9.80
N LYS A 18 17.38 0.01 8.86
CA LYS A 18 17.40 1.44 8.56
C LYS A 18 16.00 2.03 8.42
N GLU A 19 15.90 3.33 8.57
CA GLU A 19 14.66 4.06 8.28
C GLU A 19 14.34 3.96 6.78
N VAL A 20 13.06 3.82 6.47
CA VAL A 20 12.58 3.75 5.09
C VAL A 20 11.45 4.76 4.85
N THR A 21 11.53 5.46 3.72
CA THR A 21 10.42 6.27 3.21
C THR A 21 9.60 5.42 2.23
N VAL A 22 8.29 5.36 2.43
CA VAL A 22 7.36 4.56 1.62
C VAL A 22 6.35 5.47 0.94
N HIS A 23 6.22 5.36 -0.37
CA HIS A 23 5.21 6.02 -1.17
C HIS A 23 4.09 5.05 -1.54
N LEU A 24 2.88 5.37 -1.13
CA LEU A 24 1.66 4.72 -1.56
C LEU A 24 0.95 5.57 -2.61
N THR A 25 0.30 4.90 -3.55
CA THR A 25 -0.65 5.54 -4.47
C THR A 25 -2.03 4.96 -4.23
N TYR A 26 -2.98 5.85 -3.95
CA TYR A 26 -4.40 5.57 -3.93
C TYR A 26 -5.02 6.01 -5.24
N THR A 27 -5.93 5.21 -5.79
CA THR A 27 -6.69 5.53 -6.98
C THR A 27 -8.18 5.48 -6.66
N ASN A 28 -8.95 6.35 -7.30
CA ASN A 28 -10.38 6.20 -7.42
C ASN A 28 -10.76 5.99 -8.88
N SER A 29 -11.30 4.81 -9.21
CA SER A 29 -11.64 4.42 -10.58
C SER A 29 -12.80 5.23 -11.18
N MET A 30 -13.67 5.81 -10.35
CA MET A 30 -14.82 6.58 -10.80
C MET A 30 -14.41 7.97 -11.32
N VAL A 31 -13.41 8.58 -10.68
CA VAL A 31 -12.97 9.96 -10.97
C VAL A 31 -11.53 10.04 -11.50
N ASN A 32 -10.91 8.90 -11.80
CA ASN A 32 -9.52 8.75 -12.26
C ASN A 32 -8.50 9.59 -11.46
N LYS A 33 -8.71 9.71 -10.14
CA LYS A 33 -7.90 10.54 -9.26
C LYS A 33 -6.82 9.70 -8.60
N LEU A 34 -5.58 10.18 -8.68
CA LEU A 34 -4.41 9.61 -8.00
C LEU A 34 -4.04 10.45 -6.78
N ILE A 35 -3.89 9.81 -5.62
CA ILE A 35 -3.45 10.44 -4.39
C ILE A 35 -2.18 9.73 -3.94
N ARG A 36 -1.07 10.47 -3.86
CA ARG A 36 0.18 9.96 -3.29
C ARG A 36 0.20 10.21 -1.79
N HIS A 37 0.68 9.22 -1.04
CA HIS A 37 0.89 9.34 0.39
C HIS A 37 2.27 8.84 0.74
N THR A 38 2.96 9.55 1.63
CA THR A 38 4.30 9.20 2.09
C THR A 38 4.26 8.85 3.56
N LEU A 39 4.92 7.76 3.92
CA LEU A 39 5.13 7.31 5.29
C LEU A 39 6.65 7.18 5.53
N VAL A 40 7.11 7.60 6.71
CA VAL A 40 8.48 7.34 7.16
C VAL A 40 8.39 6.31 8.28
N ILE A 41 9.10 5.19 8.12
CA ILE A 41 8.99 4.04 9.02
C ILE A 41 10.37 3.76 9.63
N PRO A 42 10.53 3.84 10.97
CA PRO A 42 11.81 3.62 11.62
C PRO A 42 12.27 2.15 11.45
N PRO A 43 13.56 1.85 11.70
CA PRO A 43 14.07 0.48 11.71
C PRO A 43 13.26 -0.41 12.66
N GLY A 44 12.83 -1.59 12.20
CA GLY A 44 11.98 -2.50 12.99
C GLY A 44 10.57 -2.00 13.28
N GLY A 45 10.19 -0.83 12.74
CA GLY A 45 8.91 -0.17 13.02
C GLY A 45 7.77 -0.60 12.09
N GLN A 46 6.60 -0.03 12.32
CA GLN A 46 5.43 -0.19 11.46
C GLN A 46 4.69 1.14 11.29
N ALA A 47 4.00 1.29 10.16
CA ALA A 47 3.09 2.40 9.91
C ALA A 47 1.80 1.92 9.24
N ALA A 48 0.69 2.55 9.61
CA ALA A 48 -0.61 2.29 9.00
C ALA A 48 -0.85 3.26 7.84
N ALA A 49 -1.26 2.70 6.70
CA ALA A 49 -1.79 3.41 5.57
C ALA A 49 -3.33 3.32 5.62
N GLU A 50 -3.95 4.32 6.24
CA GLU A 50 -5.38 4.35 6.51
C GLU A 50 -6.25 4.39 5.25
N GLN A 51 -7.47 3.86 5.37
CA GLN A 51 -8.47 4.00 4.33
C GLN A 51 -8.76 5.48 4.07
N ARG A 52 -8.80 5.85 2.79
CA ARG A 52 -9.10 7.22 2.36
C ARG A 52 -10.40 7.28 1.59
N THR A 53 -11.09 8.40 1.78
CA THR A 53 -12.26 8.79 1.02
C THR A 53 -12.05 10.13 0.34
N PHE A 54 -12.83 10.39 -0.71
CA PHE A 54 -12.89 11.67 -1.38
C PHE A 54 -14.35 12.04 -1.64
N LYS A 55 -14.70 13.30 -1.41
CA LYS A 55 -16.04 13.83 -1.66
C LYS A 55 -16.09 14.52 -3.01
N GLU A 56 -17.10 14.19 -3.80
CA GLU A 56 -17.46 14.91 -5.03
C GLU A 56 -18.96 15.21 -4.99
N GLY A 57 -19.29 16.51 -4.86
CA GLY A 57 -20.65 16.95 -4.58
C GLY A 57 -21.19 16.37 -3.26
N ALA A 58 -22.32 15.68 -3.34
CA ALA A 58 -22.97 15.02 -2.20
C ALA A 58 -22.50 13.57 -1.97
N THR A 59 -21.61 13.05 -2.82
CA THR A 59 -21.19 11.65 -2.80
C THR A 59 -19.79 11.51 -2.22
N GLU A 60 -19.60 10.51 -1.36
CA GLU A 60 -18.30 10.11 -0.84
C GLU A 60 -17.86 8.80 -1.48
N PHE A 61 -16.66 8.80 -2.04
CA PHE A 61 -16.09 7.64 -2.70
C PHE A 61 -14.86 7.15 -1.94
N THR A 62 -14.76 5.83 -1.79
CA THR A 62 -13.59 5.20 -1.21
C THR A 62 -12.50 5.04 -2.27
N THR A 63 -11.25 5.33 -1.90
CA THR A 63 -10.08 5.11 -2.77
C THR A 63 -9.41 3.79 -2.43
N VAL A 64 -8.78 3.16 -3.40
CA VAL A 64 -8.05 1.89 -3.24
C VAL A 64 -6.55 2.12 -3.39
N ILE A 65 -5.74 1.45 -2.60
CA ILE A 65 -4.29 1.40 -2.79
C ILE A 65 -4.03 0.63 -4.08
N THR A 66 -3.27 1.21 -5.01
CA THR A 66 -2.90 0.57 -6.29
C THR A 66 -1.42 0.27 -6.38
N SER A 67 -0.60 0.91 -5.53
CA SER A 67 0.82 0.62 -5.50
C SER A 67 1.53 1.12 -4.25
N VAL A 68 2.61 0.45 -3.88
CA VAL A 68 3.50 0.77 -2.77
C VAL A 68 4.95 0.65 -3.22
N GLN A 69 5.75 1.68 -2.93
CA GLN A 69 7.16 1.78 -3.33
C GLN A 69 7.99 2.31 -2.16
N VAL A 70 9.21 1.80 -1.98
CA VAL A 70 10.19 2.38 -1.06
C VAL A 70 11.07 3.38 -1.83
N GLU A 71 11.35 4.53 -1.24
CA GLU A 71 12.24 5.54 -1.83
C GLU A 71 13.64 4.96 -2.07
N GLY A 72 14.21 5.26 -3.24
CA GLY A 72 15.50 4.70 -3.66
C GLY A 72 15.46 3.23 -4.10
N VAL A 73 14.29 2.58 -4.10
CA VAL A 73 14.10 1.20 -4.58
C VAL A 73 13.28 1.20 -5.87
N THR A 74 13.81 0.52 -6.89
CA THR A 74 13.15 0.41 -8.21
C THR A 74 11.92 -0.48 -8.16
N THR A 75 11.95 -1.52 -7.32
CA THR A 75 10.85 -2.49 -7.21
C THR A 75 9.64 -1.88 -6.52
N LYS A 76 8.47 -2.11 -7.11
CA LYS A 76 7.18 -1.62 -6.63
C LYS A 76 6.23 -2.80 -6.45
N LEU A 77 5.50 -2.81 -5.35
CA LEU A 77 4.36 -3.71 -5.18
C LEU A 77 3.13 -3.04 -5.78
N MET A 78 2.47 -3.69 -6.74
CA MET A 78 1.34 -3.13 -7.48
C MET A 78 0.11 -4.05 -7.39
N ALA A 79 -1.08 -3.46 -7.48
CA ALA A 79 -2.31 -4.22 -7.66
C ALA A 79 -2.29 -4.99 -9.01
N PRO A 80 -2.92 -6.18 -9.10
CA PRO A 80 -3.57 -6.91 -8.02
C PRO A 80 -2.57 -7.43 -7.00
N PHE A 81 -2.86 -7.24 -5.71
CA PHE A 81 -1.97 -7.67 -4.63
C PHE A 81 -2.11 -9.19 -4.40
N PRO A 82 -1.02 -9.88 -4.03
CA PRO A 82 -1.05 -11.30 -3.67
C PRO A 82 -2.11 -11.60 -2.60
N HIS A 83 -2.85 -12.70 -2.76
CA HIS A 83 -3.81 -13.20 -1.77
C HIS A 83 -4.93 -12.22 -1.38
N VAL A 84 -5.27 -11.27 -2.27
CA VAL A 84 -6.44 -10.42 -2.15
C VAL A 84 -7.55 -11.00 -3.04
N ASP A 85 -8.50 -11.69 -2.43
CA ASP A 85 -9.65 -12.30 -3.12
C ASP A 85 -10.98 -11.58 -2.85
N SER A 86 -10.95 -10.58 -1.96
CA SER A 86 -12.08 -9.72 -1.63
C SER A 86 -11.58 -8.34 -1.19
N PRO A 87 -12.45 -7.32 -1.12
CA PRO A 87 -12.22 -6.10 -0.36
C PRO A 87 -11.43 -6.35 0.92
N THR A 88 -10.23 -5.77 1.02
CA THR A 88 -9.33 -5.98 2.15
C THR A 88 -8.99 -4.67 2.83
N LYS A 89 -9.05 -4.69 4.16
CA LYS A 89 -8.48 -3.67 5.04
C LYS A 89 -7.27 -4.26 5.74
N ASP A 90 -6.35 -3.38 6.10
CA ASP A 90 -5.15 -3.67 6.88
C ASP A 90 -4.29 -4.74 6.21
N TYR A 91 -4.20 -4.66 4.88
CA TYR A 91 -3.39 -5.58 4.09
C TYR A 91 -1.92 -5.51 4.52
N PRO A 92 -1.31 -6.64 4.93
CA PRO A 92 0.05 -6.62 5.45
C PRO A 92 1.06 -6.45 4.30
N ILE A 93 1.99 -5.53 4.50
CA ILE A 93 3.12 -5.28 3.60
C ILE A 93 4.40 -5.36 4.43
N ASN A 94 5.37 -6.11 3.93
CA ASN A 94 6.66 -6.28 4.57
C ASN A 94 7.75 -5.64 3.72
N ILE A 95 8.55 -4.78 4.33
CA ILE A 95 9.78 -4.25 3.75
C ILE A 95 10.92 -5.04 4.39
N VAL A 96 11.64 -5.80 3.58
CA VAL A 96 12.71 -6.69 4.04
C VAL A 96 14.00 -6.39 3.31
N GLU A 97 15.12 -6.76 3.92
CA GLU A 97 16.42 -6.75 3.26
C GLU A 97 16.81 -8.19 2.91
N LYS A 98 17.01 -8.46 1.62
CA LYS A 98 17.49 -9.75 1.12
C LYS A 98 18.74 -9.52 0.29
N ASN A 99 19.83 -10.23 0.63
CA ASN A 99 21.11 -10.13 -0.08
C ASN A 99 21.62 -8.68 -0.24
N GLY A 100 21.38 -7.82 0.76
CA GLY A 100 21.77 -6.40 0.74
C GLY A 100 20.86 -5.48 -0.09
N ALA A 101 19.75 -5.98 -0.63
CA ALA A 101 18.75 -5.20 -1.35
C ALA A 101 17.44 -5.11 -0.57
N ILE A 102 16.80 -3.93 -0.57
CA ILE A 102 15.46 -3.76 -0.01
C ILE A 102 14.43 -4.31 -0.99
N GLU A 103 13.49 -5.10 -0.48
CA GLU A 103 12.33 -5.61 -1.20
C GLU A 103 11.03 -5.22 -0.50
N VAL A 104 9.97 -5.01 -1.28
CA VAL A 104 8.60 -4.78 -0.79
C VAL A 104 7.76 -5.99 -1.12
N GLN A 105 7.18 -6.62 -0.11
CA GLN A 105 6.43 -7.88 -0.23
C GLN A 105 5.01 -7.70 0.31
N GLY A 106 4.04 -8.29 -0.38
CA GLY A 106 2.68 -8.40 0.11
C GLY A 106 2.52 -9.50 1.15
N LYS A 107 1.27 -9.83 1.49
CA LYS A 107 0.94 -11.01 2.28
C LYS A 107 1.59 -12.24 1.65
N SER A 108 2.25 -13.07 2.45
CA SER A 108 2.67 -14.43 2.07
C SER A 108 1.69 -15.41 2.72
N VAL A 109 1.33 -16.49 2.01
CA VAL A 109 0.47 -17.59 2.48
C VAL A 109 1.06 -18.34 3.67
#